data_AF-W4V7H0-F1
#
_entry.id   AF-W4V7H0-F1
#
_cell.length_a   1.000
_cell.length_b   1.000
_cell.length_c   1.000
_cell.angle_alpha   90.00
_cell.angle_beta   90.00
_cell.angle_gamma   90.00
#
_symmetry.space_group_name_H-M   'P 1'
#
loop_
_entity.id
_entity.type
_entity.pdbx_description
1 polymer ?
#
loop_
_entity_poly.entity_id
_entity_poly.type
_entity_poly.pdbx_seq_one_letter_code
_entity_poly.pdbx_strand_id
1 'polypeptide(L)'
;MLNWITTFLFIVGVILIIVKMMDDEEPYHALKIIGYYLIGTFRFTFNRIHIPLGFIIFLLFLRSPEKKQRGKRYAAGLGLLAFVVALVIPAITESYYKRTRYVEPITTNIYELNFQNHWKKVAETLELDEYSMKTTRAEGLKIDYEKDGKLKRLRYEVTWREEGQFRHATVYFHEGQKKLTVRATKVDQWLQYDRLISIERLFEKLDQINIKDLTPQGEFSYYGFIFSGEWTNFAIKDGETFIIEDNKIIPYAGELPIEGYWMNTFGMKQTGERSNVSTDGHYYLFDVQSK
;
A
#
# COMPACT_ATOMS: atom_id res chain seq x y z
N MET A 1 12.57 6.54 -9.11
CA MET A 1 13.46 6.18 -10.27
C MET A 1 12.99 6.68 -11.66
N LEU A 2 11.69 6.70 -12.00
CA LEU A 2 11.19 6.95 -13.37
C LEU A 2 11.56 8.33 -13.98
N ASN A 3 11.77 9.37 -13.16
CA ASN A 3 12.10 10.73 -13.61
C ASN A 3 13.51 10.88 -14.22
N TRP A 4 14.47 10.06 -13.83
CA TRP A 4 15.83 10.15 -14.35
C TRP A 4 15.94 9.57 -15.75
N ILE A 5 15.19 8.49 -16.03
CA ILE A 5 15.14 7.84 -17.35
C ILE A 5 14.46 8.75 -18.37
N THR A 6 13.36 9.42 -18.01
CA THR A 6 12.66 10.36 -18.90
C THR A 6 13.49 11.60 -19.19
N THR A 7 14.17 12.14 -18.18
CA THR A 7 15.09 13.28 -18.34
C THR A 7 16.29 12.91 -19.22
N PHE A 8 16.84 11.69 -19.04
CA PHE A 8 17.94 11.20 -19.88
C PHE A 8 17.52 11.01 -21.34
N LEU A 9 16.39 10.35 -21.60
CA LEU A 9 15.86 10.17 -22.96
C LEU A 9 15.56 11.52 -23.64
N PHE A 10 15.11 12.50 -22.86
CA PHE A 10 14.94 13.87 -23.33
C PHE A 10 16.26 14.51 -23.77
N ILE A 11 17.29 14.48 -22.92
CA ILE A 11 18.61 15.06 -23.21
C ILE A 11 19.21 14.40 -24.46
N VAL A 12 19.17 13.07 -24.55
CA VAL A 12 19.67 12.32 -25.71
C VAL A 12 18.88 12.66 -26.98
N GLY A 13 17.55 12.72 -26.91
CA GLY A 13 16.71 13.06 -28.06
C GLY A 13 16.99 14.46 -28.61
N VAL A 14 17.17 15.45 -27.73
CA VAL A 14 17.53 16.82 -28.13
C VAL A 14 18.93 16.87 -28.74
N ILE A 15 19.92 16.20 -28.13
CA ILE A 15 21.29 16.13 -28.68
C ILE A 15 21.30 15.49 -30.06
N LEU A 16 20.57 14.39 -30.26
CA LEU A 16 20.49 13.71 -31.56
C LEU A 16 19.86 14.60 -32.64
N ILE A 17 18.84 15.40 -32.30
CA ILE A 17 18.26 16.37 -33.26
C ILE A 17 19.29 17.44 -33.60
N ILE A 18 19.99 17.99 -32.61
CA ILE A 18 21.02 19.02 -32.83
C ILE A 18 22.11 18.46 -33.73
N VAL A 19 22.69 17.31 -33.40
CA VAL A 19 23.80 16.71 -34.16
C VAL A 19 23.39 16.31 -35.57
N LYS A 20 22.19 15.76 -35.76
CA LYS A 20 21.72 15.28 -37.08
C LYS A 20 21.26 16.40 -38.01
N MET A 21 20.94 17.58 -37.47
CA MET A 21 20.36 18.68 -38.24
C MET A 21 21.17 19.97 -38.17
N MET A 22 22.40 19.90 -37.66
CA MET A 22 23.38 20.98 -37.77
C MET A 22 23.59 21.35 -39.24
N ASP A 23 23.08 22.52 -39.61
CA ASP A 23 23.44 23.23 -40.83
C ASP A 23 24.45 24.30 -40.41
N ASP A 24 25.67 24.25 -40.98
CA ASP A 24 26.78 25.16 -40.62
C ASP A 24 26.48 26.64 -40.92
N GLU A 25 25.40 26.93 -41.67
CA GLU A 25 25.01 28.28 -42.09
C GLU A 25 24.07 29.01 -41.10
N GLU A 26 23.43 28.32 -40.12
CA GLU A 26 22.44 28.97 -39.26
C GLU A 26 23.00 29.41 -37.90
N PRO A 27 23.10 30.73 -37.60
CA PRO A 27 23.55 31.19 -36.30
C PRO A 27 22.54 30.80 -35.20
N TYR A 28 23.09 30.38 -34.06
CA TYR A 28 22.37 29.96 -32.86
C TYR A 28 21.38 28.82 -33.09
N HIS A 29 21.67 27.91 -34.04
CA HIS A 29 20.79 26.79 -34.40
C HIS A 29 20.38 25.94 -33.19
N ALA A 30 21.33 25.59 -32.31
CA ALA A 30 21.05 24.81 -31.10
C ALA A 30 20.08 25.53 -30.15
N LEU A 31 20.27 26.83 -29.91
CA LEU A 31 19.38 27.63 -29.06
C LEU A 31 17.96 27.70 -29.64
N LYS A 32 17.84 27.81 -30.96
CA LYS A 32 16.53 27.77 -31.65
C LYS A 32 15.86 26.40 -31.47
N ILE A 33 16.58 25.29 -31.65
CA ILE A 33 16.02 23.94 -31.41
C ILE A 33 15.49 23.82 -29.97
N ILE A 34 16.26 24.25 -28.98
CA ILE A 34 15.85 24.24 -27.57
C ILE A 34 14.58 25.09 -27.38
N GLY A 35 14.53 26.29 -27.96
CA GLY A 35 13.35 27.16 -27.91
C GLY A 35 12.10 26.51 -28.51
N TYR A 36 12.22 25.87 -29.68
CA TYR A 36 11.08 25.17 -30.30
C TYR A 36 10.63 23.94 -29.49
N TYR A 37 11.55 23.22 -28.84
CA TYR A 37 11.19 22.17 -27.89
C TYR A 37 10.40 22.73 -26.70
N LEU A 38 10.90 23.80 -26.07
CA LEU A 38 10.23 24.43 -24.93
C LEU A 38 8.83 24.92 -25.31
N ILE A 39 8.67 25.48 -26.50
CA ILE A 39 7.36 25.83 -27.07
C ILE A 39 6.49 24.58 -27.20
N GLY A 40 7.00 23.47 -27.74
CA GLY A 40 6.24 22.23 -27.86
C GLY A 40 5.79 21.63 -26.51
N THR A 41 6.60 21.77 -25.46
CA THR A 41 6.28 21.29 -24.10
C THR A 41 5.38 22.23 -23.31
N PHE A 42 5.25 23.49 -23.74
CA PHE A 42 4.49 24.49 -23.00
C PHE A 42 3.00 24.10 -22.90
N ARG A 43 2.56 23.98 -21.65
CA ARG A 43 1.19 23.62 -21.29
C ARG A 43 0.44 24.80 -20.69
N PHE A 44 -0.81 24.95 -21.08
CA PHE A 44 -1.76 25.82 -20.42
C PHE A 44 -2.76 24.98 -19.63
N THR A 45 -2.99 25.33 -18.37
CA THR A 45 -3.93 24.60 -17.51
C THR A 45 -5.14 25.48 -17.25
N PHE A 46 -6.31 25.01 -17.67
CA PHE A 46 -7.58 25.70 -17.45
C PHE A 46 -8.63 24.71 -16.97
N ASN A 47 -9.27 24.99 -15.84
CA ASN A 47 -10.28 24.12 -15.23
C ASN A 47 -9.88 22.62 -15.15
N ARG A 48 -8.64 22.35 -14.70
CA ARG A 48 -8.03 21.00 -14.61
C ARG A 48 -7.74 20.30 -15.95
N ILE A 49 -8.00 20.94 -17.08
CA ILE A 49 -7.63 20.43 -18.41
C ILE A 49 -6.28 21.00 -18.79
N HIS A 50 -5.35 20.12 -19.16
CA HIS A 50 -4.04 20.50 -19.68
C HIS A 50 -4.09 20.57 -21.21
N ILE A 51 -3.88 21.75 -21.76
CA ILE A 51 -3.92 22.03 -23.19
C ILE A 51 -2.47 22.26 -23.68
N PRO A 52 -2.02 21.62 -24.78
CA PRO A 52 -0.69 21.84 -25.35
C PRO A 52 -0.63 23.16 -26.14
N LEU A 53 -0.90 24.28 -25.46
CA LEU A 53 -1.05 25.60 -26.07
C LEU A 53 0.19 26.02 -26.85
N GLY A 54 1.39 25.72 -26.37
CA GLY A 54 2.61 26.09 -27.08
C GLY A 54 2.77 25.33 -28.40
N PHE A 55 2.35 24.07 -28.47
CA PHE A 55 2.31 23.35 -29.73
C PHE A 55 1.24 23.92 -30.69
N ILE A 56 0.09 24.36 -30.17
CA ILE A 56 -0.94 25.05 -30.97
C ILE A 56 -0.37 26.36 -31.55
N ILE A 57 0.32 27.17 -30.74
CA ILE A 57 1.00 28.39 -31.19
C ILE A 57 2.04 28.06 -32.27
N PHE A 58 2.81 26.99 -32.09
CA PHE A 58 3.75 26.52 -33.08
C PHE A 58 3.07 26.19 -34.43
N LEU A 59 1.94 25.49 -34.41
CA LEU A 59 1.19 25.14 -35.62
C LEU A 59 0.63 26.37 -36.34
N LEU A 60 0.16 27.37 -35.59
CA LEU A 60 -0.51 28.56 -36.12
C LEU A 60 0.46 29.61 -36.65
N PHE A 61 1.57 29.85 -35.93
CA PHE A 61 2.43 31.02 -36.18
C PHE A 61 3.86 30.67 -36.59
N LEU A 62 4.37 29.49 -36.23
CA LEU A 62 5.78 29.15 -36.38
C LEU A 62 6.04 28.02 -37.37
N ARG A 63 4.99 27.46 -37.99
CA ARG A 63 5.06 26.39 -38.98
C ARG A 63 5.27 26.98 -40.39
N SER A 64 6.51 27.27 -40.77
CA SER A 64 6.82 27.63 -42.18
C SER A 64 7.21 26.38 -43.01
N PRO A 65 6.79 26.26 -44.30
CA PRO A 65 7.04 25.10 -45.17
C PRO A 65 8.49 24.85 -45.61
N GLU A 66 9.43 25.74 -45.26
CA GLU A 66 10.82 25.66 -45.72
C GLU A 66 11.60 24.45 -45.18
N LYS A 67 12.51 23.91 -46.02
CA LYS A 67 13.42 22.80 -45.65
C LYS A 67 14.28 23.12 -44.41
N LYS A 68 14.67 24.39 -44.22
CA LYS A 68 15.47 24.89 -43.09
C LYS A 68 14.75 24.84 -41.73
N GLN A 69 13.46 24.44 -41.68
CA GLN A 69 12.69 24.33 -40.44
C GLN A 69 12.40 22.89 -39.99
N ARG A 70 12.97 21.87 -40.63
CA ARG A 70 12.76 20.47 -40.24
C ARG A 70 13.16 20.20 -38.79
N GLY A 71 14.35 20.62 -38.35
CA GLY A 71 14.81 20.44 -36.96
C GLY A 71 13.91 21.10 -35.93
N LYS A 72 13.44 22.32 -36.22
CA LYS A 72 12.49 23.07 -35.39
C LYS A 72 11.14 22.36 -35.26
N ARG A 73 10.63 21.75 -36.33
CA ARG A 73 9.41 20.92 -36.32
C ARG A 73 9.57 19.66 -35.49
N TYR A 74 10.69 18.95 -35.64
CA TYR A 74 10.97 17.76 -34.82
C TYR A 74 11.14 18.14 -33.35
N ALA A 75 11.79 19.26 -33.04
CA ALA A 75 11.93 19.77 -31.68
C ALA A 75 10.58 20.08 -31.04
N ALA A 76 9.71 20.82 -31.74
CA ALA A 76 8.34 21.09 -31.27
C ALA A 76 7.51 19.80 -31.12
N GLY A 77 7.66 18.84 -32.03
CA GLY A 77 7.02 17.52 -31.95
C GLY A 77 7.50 16.68 -30.76
N LEU A 78 8.81 16.67 -30.46
CA LEU A 78 9.35 16.06 -29.24
C LEU A 78 8.86 16.77 -27.99
N GLY A 79 8.71 18.10 -28.04
CA GLY A 79 8.14 18.87 -26.95
C GLY A 79 6.71 18.44 -26.64
N LEU A 80 5.88 18.27 -27.68
CA LEU A 80 4.53 17.73 -27.56
C LEU A 80 4.53 16.28 -27.03
N LEU A 81 5.42 15.42 -27.54
CA LEU A 81 5.56 14.05 -27.05
C LEU A 81 5.88 14.05 -25.54
N ALA A 82 6.82 14.90 -25.10
CA ALA A 82 7.16 15.04 -23.68
C ALA A 82 5.96 15.51 -22.85
N PHE A 83 5.16 16.44 -23.37
CA PHE A 83 3.89 16.85 -22.74
C PHE A 83 2.93 15.67 -22.59
N VAL A 84 2.72 14.86 -23.64
CA VAL A 84 1.84 13.68 -23.59
C VAL A 84 2.36 12.66 -22.58
N VAL A 85 3.66 12.37 -22.60
CA VAL A 85 4.30 11.46 -21.64
C VAL A 85 4.12 11.95 -20.20
N ALA A 86 4.27 13.26 -19.96
CA ALA A 86 4.05 13.85 -18.65
C ALA A 86 2.59 13.74 -18.15
N LEU A 87 1.60 13.66 -19.05
CA LEU A 87 0.21 13.39 -18.68
C LEU A 87 -0.06 11.91 -18.39
N VAL A 88 0.55 11.02 -19.18
CA VAL A 88 0.30 9.58 -19.13
C VAL A 88 1.02 8.91 -17.95
N ILE A 89 2.25 9.34 -17.63
CA ILE A 89 3.05 8.74 -16.55
C ILE A 89 2.29 8.72 -15.22
N PRO A 90 1.73 9.84 -14.70
CA PRO A 90 0.98 9.82 -13.46
C PRO A 90 -0.16 8.79 -13.47
N ALA A 91 -0.95 8.73 -14.55
CA ALA A 91 -2.04 7.78 -14.69
C ALA A 91 -1.58 6.32 -14.70
N ILE A 92 -0.48 6.01 -15.41
CA ILE A 92 0.12 4.67 -15.40
C ILE A 92 0.61 4.31 -14.00
N THR A 93 1.34 5.21 -13.35
CA THR A 93 1.88 4.95 -12.00
C THR A 93 0.75 4.71 -11.00
N GLU A 94 -0.30 5.53 -11.04
CA GLU A 94 -1.47 5.36 -10.18
C GLU A 94 -2.17 4.03 -10.42
N SER A 95 -2.38 3.65 -11.69
CA SER A 95 -2.97 2.36 -12.06
C SER A 95 -2.12 1.18 -11.59
N TYR A 96 -0.80 1.26 -11.76
CA TYR A 96 0.14 0.23 -11.33
C TYR A 96 0.11 0.04 -9.80
N TYR A 97 0.13 1.13 -9.03
CA TYR A 97 0.10 1.06 -7.57
C TYR A 97 -1.27 0.64 -7.02
N LYS A 98 -2.38 1.02 -7.66
CA LYS A 98 -3.74 0.63 -7.23
C LYS A 98 -4.13 -0.79 -7.66
N ARG A 99 -3.32 -1.47 -8.48
CA ARG A 99 -3.62 -2.80 -8.99
C ARG A 99 -3.70 -3.81 -7.84
N THR A 100 -4.78 -4.58 -7.84
CA THR A 100 -4.91 -5.75 -6.98
C THR A 100 -3.87 -6.80 -7.34
N ARG A 101 -3.06 -7.20 -6.35
CA ARG A 101 -2.10 -8.30 -6.45
C ARG A 101 -2.69 -9.54 -5.78
N TYR A 102 -2.34 -10.72 -6.29
CA TYR A 102 -2.84 -11.99 -5.77
C TYR A 102 -1.69 -12.84 -5.22
N VAL A 103 -1.89 -13.42 -4.04
CA VAL A 103 -0.90 -14.27 -3.37
C VAL A 103 -1.54 -15.61 -3.05
N GLU A 104 -0.85 -16.71 -3.34
CA GLU A 104 -1.31 -18.02 -2.89
C GLU A 104 -1.21 -18.11 -1.35
N PRO A 105 -2.28 -18.51 -0.64
CA PRO A 105 -2.20 -18.71 0.80
C PRO A 105 -1.20 -19.82 1.14
N ILE A 106 -0.52 -19.68 2.28
CA ILE A 106 0.38 -20.72 2.79
C ILE A 106 -0.41 -21.96 3.18
N THR A 107 -1.51 -21.73 3.90
CA THR A 107 -2.48 -22.74 4.30
C THR A 107 -3.85 -22.06 4.39
N THR A 108 -4.91 -22.85 4.32
CA THR A 108 -6.29 -22.40 4.58
C THR A 108 -6.75 -22.80 5.98
N ASN A 109 -5.86 -23.27 6.85
CA ASN A 109 -6.14 -23.59 8.24
C ASN A 109 -5.36 -22.66 9.18
N ILE A 110 -6.06 -21.96 10.08
CA ILE A 110 -5.45 -21.02 11.03
C ILE A 110 -4.52 -21.71 12.03
N TYR A 111 -4.80 -22.97 12.38
CA TYR A 111 -3.98 -23.72 13.34
C TYR A 111 -2.64 -24.18 12.75
N GLU A 112 -2.48 -24.09 11.43
CA GLU A 112 -1.25 -24.40 10.71
C GLU A 112 -0.56 -23.14 10.17
N LEU A 113 -1.18 -21.97 10.34
CA LEU A 113 -0.70 -20.73 9.77
C LEU A 113 0.53 -20.24 10.54
N ASN A 114 1.67 -20.19 9.85
CA ASN A 114 2.80 -19.42 10.31
C ASN A 114 2.68 -17.97 9.78
N PHE A 115 2.41 -17.04 10.67
CA PHE A 115 2.17 -15.64 10.40
C PHE A 115 3.42 -14.95 9.84
N GLN A 116 4.61 -15.23 10.36
CA GLN A 116 5.87 -14.66 9.85
C GLN A 116 6.11 -15.00 8.38
N ASN A 117 6.01 -16.28 8.01
CA ASN A 117 6.14 -16.74 6.64
C ASN A 117 5.04 -16.14 5.74
N HIS A 118 3.83 -16.00 6.28
CA HIS A 118 2.71 -15.36 5.57
C HIS A 118 3.05 -13.91 5.24
N TRP A 119 3.52 -13.14 6.22
CA TRP A 119 3.96 -11.76 6.01
C TRP A 119 5.08 -11.67 5.00
N LYS A 120 6.10 -12.55 5.06
CA LYS A 120 7.19 -12.54 4.10
C LYS A 120 6.71 -12.62 2.65
N LYS A 121 5.77 -13.53 2.33
CA LYS A 121 5.19 -13.63 0.99
C LYS A 121 4.42 -12.36 0.57
N VAL A 122 3.70 -11.76 1.52
CA VAL A 122 2.95 -10.53 1.27
C VAL A 122 3.88 -9.35 1.05
N ALA A 123 4.94 -9.22 1.86
CA ALA A 123 5.97 -8.21 1.73
C ALA A 123 6.73 -8.32 0.41
N GLU A 124 7.10 -9.52 -0.01
CA GLU A 124 7.68 -9.79 -1.34
C GLU A 124 6.71 -9.36 -2.45
N THR A 125 5.42 -9.65 -2.30
CA THR A 125 4.39 -9.22 -3.25
C THR A 125 4.22 -7.71 -3.28
N LEU A 126 4.47 -7.02 -2.18
CA LEU A 126 4.46 -5.55 -2.06
C LEU A 126 5.79 -4.92 -2.51
N GLU A 127 6.80 -5.73 -2.86
CA GLU A 127 8.14 -5.29 -3.26
C GLU A 127 8.83 -4.45 -2.16
N LEU A 128 8.59 -4.78 -0.89
CA LEU A 128 9.20 -4.10 0.25
C LEU A 128 10.69 -4.44 0.37
N ASP A 129 11.51 -3.44 0.61
CA ASP A 129 12.90 -3.66 1.05
C ASP A 129 12.96 -4.14 2.51
N GLU A 130 14.12 -4.65 2.93
CA GLU A 130 14.29 -5.22 4.27
C GLU A 130 13.94 -4.22 5.40
N TYR A 131 14.25 -2.94 5.21
CA TYR A 131 13.95 -1.90 6.19
C TYR A 131 12.44 -1.67 6.29
N SER A 132 11.75 -1.57 5.16
CA SER A 132 10.32 -1.38 5.05
C SER A 132 9.56 -2.57 5.62
N MET A 133 10.04 -3.80 5.37
CA MET A 133 9.48 -5.02 5.97
C MET A 133 9.43 -4.95 7.50
N LYS A 134 10.56 -4.56 8.12
CA LYS A 134 10.71 -4.46 9.59
C LYS A 134 9.94 -3.30 10.21
N THR A 135 9.81 -2.20 9.48
CA THR A 135 9.19 -0.95 9.99
C THR A 135 7.72 -0.80 9.61
N THR A 136 7.17 -1.72 8.81
CA THR A 136 5.76 -1.75 8.48
C THR A 136 4.92 -1.92 9.74
N ARG A 137 3.90 -1.09 9.87
CA ARG A 137 3.00 -1.02 11.03
C ARG A 137 1.68 -1.69 10.73
N ALA A 138 1.16 -2.45 11.69
CA ALA A 138 -0.16 -3.07 11.61
C ALA A 138 -1.19 -2.14 12.24
N GLU A 139 -2.33 -1.93 11.57
CA GLU A 139 -3.44 -1.13 12.13
C GLU A 139 -4.50 -2.01 12.79
N GLY A 140 -4.84 -3.10 12.13
CA GLY A 140 -5.84 -4.04 12.60
C GLY A 140 -5.69 -5.37 11.90
N LEU A 141 -6.08 -6.42 12.60
CA LEU A 141 -6.16 -7.78 12.09
C LEU A 141 -7.50 -8.36 12.51
N LYS A 142 -8.19 -9.02 11.59
CA LYS A 142 -9.40 -9.79 11.85
C LYS A 142 -9.31 -11.13 11.15
N ILE A 143 -9.54 -12.20 11.90
CA ILE A 143 -9.60 -13.56 11.38
C ILE A 143 -10.91 -14.20 11.82
N ASP A 144 -11.59 -14.84 10.88
CA ASP A 144 -12.78 -15.67 11.13
C ASP A 144 -12.48 -17.10 10.65
N TYR A 145 -12.80 -18.11 11.44
CA TYR A 145 -12.48 -19.53 11.17
C TYR A 145 -13.53 -20.49 11.74
N GLU A 146 -13.58 -21.70 11.19
CA GLU A 146 -14.43 -22.79 11.68
C GLU A 146 -13.76 -23.54 12.83
N LYS A 147 -14.50 -24.38 13.57
CA LYS A 147 -14.00 -25.08 14.76
C LYS A 147 -12.73 -25.91 14.49
N ASP A 148 -12.65 -26.51 13.30
CA ASP A 148 -11.52 -27.31 12.82
C ASP A 148 -10.32 -26.46 12.34
N GLY A 149 -10.44 -25.14 12.40
CA GLY A 149 -9.43 -24.16 12.02
C GLY A 149 -9.54 -23.68 10.58
N LYS A 150 -10.48 -24.18 9.78
CA LYS A 150 -10.63 -23.75 8.39
C LYS A 150 -10.95 -22.25 8.32
N LEU A 151 -10.09 -21.51 7.62
CA LEU A 151 -10.21 -20.06 7.46
C LEU A 151 -11.45 -19.70 6.64
N LYS A 152 -12.29 -18.84 7.21
CA LYS A 152 -13.41 -18.21 6.51
C LYS A 152 -13.04 -16.82 6.01
N ARG A 153 -12.23 -16.10 6.77
CA ARG A 153 -11.79 -14.75 6.44
C ARG A 153 -10.48 -14.44 7.13
N LEU A 154 -9.62 -13.71 6.44
CA LEU A 154 -8.48 -13.04 7.02
C LEU A 154 -8.40 -11.65 6.42
N ARG A 155 -8.32 -10.63 7.26
CA ARG A 155 -8.16 -9.25 6.84
C ARG A 155 -7.18 -8.57 7.77
N TYR A 156 -6.21 -7.87 7.21
CA TYR A 156 -5.41 -6.93 7.97
C TYR A 156 -5.00 -5.74 7.14
N GLU A 157 -4.73 -4.64 7.83
CA GLU A 157 -4.23 -3.40 7.26
C GLU A 157 -2.81 -3.12 7.75
N VAL A 158 -1.95 -2.73 6.81
CA VAL A 158 -0.57 -2.34 7.09
C VAL A 158 -0.22 -1.00 6.47
N THR A 159 0.62 -0.23 7.15
CA THR A 159 1.12 1.05 6.67
C THR A 159 2.64 1.12 6.80
N TRP A 160 3.33 1.66 5.80
CA TRP A 160 4.78 1.87 5.80
C TRP A 160 5.15 3.20 5.14
N ARG A 161 6.40 3.62 5.33
CA ARG A 161 6.94 4.84 4.71
C ARG A 161 7.78 4.47 3.50
N GLU A 162 7.56 5.15 2.38
CA GLU A 162 8.33 4.99 1.14
C GLU A 162 8.54 6.36 0.51
N GLU A 163 9.79 6.75 0.23
CA GLU A 163 10.16 8.05 -0.37
C GLU A 163 9.52 9.27 0.35
N GLY A 164 9.37 9.20 1.68
CA GLY A 164 8.78 10.28 2.49
C GLY A 164 7.26 10.37 2.47
N GLN A 165 6.57 9.48 1.75
CA GLN A 165 5.11 9.34 1.77
C GLN A 165 4.68 8.09 2.54
N PHE A 166 3.41 8.04 2.96
CA PHE A 166 2.83 6.81 3.49
C PHE A 166 2.24 5.95 2.38
N ARG A 167 2.40 4.65 2.55
CA ARG A 167 1.72 3.62 1.79
C ARG A 167 0.86 2.82 2.75
N HIS A 168 -0.35 2.52 2.33
CA HIS A 168 -1.29 1.70 3.08
C HIS A 168 -1.68 0.51 2.20
N ALA A 169 -1.72 -0.69 2.76
CA ALA A 169 -2.22 -1.86 2.08
C ALA A 169 -3.24 -2.62 2.93
N THR A 170 -4.29 -3.08 2.24
CA THR A 170 -5.23 -4.04 2.79
C THR A 170 -4.92 -5.42 2.21
N VAL A 171 -4.75 -6.40 3.10
CA VAL A 171 -4.62 -7.81 2.76
C VAL A 171 -5.93 -8.49 3.13
N TYR A 172 -6.46 -9.26 2.20
CA TYR A 172 -7.79 -9.86 2.34
C TYR A 172 -7.83 -11.27 1.76
N PHE A 173 -8.45 -12.17 2.51
CA PHE A 173 -8.85 -13.49 2.09
C PHE A 173 -10.28 -13.75 2.54
N HIS A 174 -11.05 -14.46 1.71
CA HIS A 174 -12.37 -14.95 2.07
C HIS A 174 -12.59 -16.36 1.55
N GLU A 175 -13.43 -17.10 2.26
CA GLU A 175 -13.92 -18.41 1.84
C GLU A 175 -14.49 -18.35 0.42
N GLY A 176 -14.09 -19.31 -0.41
CA GLY A 176 -14.41 -19.34 -1.84
C GLY A 176 -13.39 -18.63 -2.75
N GLN A 177 -12.50 -17.80 -2.20
CA GLN A 177 -11.34 -17.30 -2.93
C GLN A 177 -10.19 -18.30 -2.83
N LYS A 178 -9.57 -18.62 -3.97
CA LYS A 178 -8.36 -19.47 -3.99
C LYS A 178 -7.10 -18.71 -3.56
N LYS A 179 -7.13 -17.38 -3.60
CA LYS A 179 -5.95 -16.51 -3.42
C LYS A 179 -6.26 -15.38 -2.45
N LEU A 180 -5.23 -14.95 -1.72
CA LEU A 180 -5.22 -13.68 -1.01
C LEU A 180 -5.17 -12.52 -2.01
N THR A 181 -5.81 -11.43 -1.62
CA THR A 181 -5.90 -10.18 -2.35
C THR A 181 -5.10 -9.14 -1.59
N VAL A 182 -4.14 -8.48 -2.25
CA VAL A 182 -3.32 -7.42 -1.67
C VAL A 182 -3.55 -6.15 -2.48
N ARG A 183 -4.01 -5.08 -1.82
CA ARG A 183 -4.29 -3.80 -2.47
C ARG A 183 -3.58 -2.69 -1.72
N ALA A 184 -2.69 -1.97 -2.41
CA ALA A 184 -1.95 -0.85 -1.87
C ALA A 184 -2.44 0.50 -2.42
N THR A 185 -2.29 1.55 -1.62
CA THR A 185 -2.61 2.93 -1.97
C THR A 185 -1.60 3.90 -1.37
N LYS A 186 -1.37 5.04 -2.03
CA LYS A 186 -0.63 6.17 -1.45
C LYS A 186 -1.52 6.96 -0.50
N VAL A 187 -0.94 7.42 0.60
CA VAL A 187 -1.61 8.27 1.59
C VAL A 187 -0.66 9.38 2.03
N ASP A 188 -1.18 10.60 2.16
CA ASP A 188 -0.36 11.77 2.46
C ASP A 188 0.03 11.85 3.95
N GLN A 189 -0.87 11.44 4.84
CA GLN A 189 -0.67 11.51 6.29
C GLN A 189 -1.24 10.27 6.99
N TRP A 190 -0.58 9.87 8.08
CA TRP A 190 -1.04 8.79 8.94
C TRP A 190 -0.80 9.15 10.42
N LEU A 191 -1.77 9.81 11.05
CA LEU A 191 -1.60 10.46 12.37
C LEU A 191 -1.22 9.48 13.49
N GLN A 192 -1.70 8.25 13.41
CA GLN A 192 -1.50 7.22 14.44
C GLN A 192 -0.27 6.33 14.20
N TYR A 193 0.48 6.54 13.11
CA TYR A 193 1.54 5.63 12.67
C TYR A 193 2.55 5.26 13.77
N ASP A 194 2.97 6.25 14.58
CA ASP A 194 3.98 6.05 15.60
C ASP A 194 3.46 5.27 16.84
N ARG A 195 2.13 5.11 16.97
CA ARG A 195 1.50 4.34 18.06
C ARG A 195 1.21 2.88 17.69
N LEU A 196 1.46 2.52 16.44
CA LEU A 196 1.13 1.20 15.93
C LEU A 196 2.25 0.20 16.19
N ILE A 197 1.88 -1.04 16.49
CA ILE A 197 2.80 -2.17 16.54
C ILE A 197 3.41 -2.43 15.15
N SER A 198 4.65 -2.94 15.09
CA SER A 198 5.16 -3.48 13.84
C SER A 198 4.44 -4.79 13.48
N ILE A 199 4.16 -5.01 12.20
CA ILE A 199 3.50 -6.23 11.74
C ILE A 199 4.35 -7.47 12.05
N GLU A 200 5.68 -7.36 11.97
CA GLU A 200 6.59 -8.43 12.38
C GLU A 200 6.45 -8.75 13.87
N ARG A 201 6.37 -7.75 14.76
CA ARG A 201 6.20 -8.01 16.20
C ARG A 201 4.85 -8.67 16.48
N LEU A 202 3.78 -8.19 15.85
CA LEU A 202 2.45 -8.79 15.98
C LEU A 202 2.48 -10.27 15.56
N PHE A 203 3.01 -10.55 14.37
CA PHE A 203 3.01 -11.90 13.83
C PHE A 203 3.98 -12.83 14.55
N GLU A 204 5.07 -12.31 15.12
CA GLU A 204 5.96 -13.04 16.02
C GLU A 204 5.18 -13.51 17.26
N LYS A 205 4.40 -12.61 17.86
CA LYS A 205 3.57 -12.93 19.03
C LYS A 205 2.48 -13.94 18.70
N LEU A 206 1.85 -13.85 17.54
CA LEU A 206 0.84 -14.82 17.12
C LEU A 206 1.43 -16.21 16.84
N ASP A 207 2.64 -16.28 16.23
CA ASP A 207 3.34 -17.55 16.00
C ASP A 207 3.80 -18.24 17.30
N GLN A 208 3.96 -17.47 18.38
CA GLN A 208 4.33 -17.97 19.71
C GLN A 208 3.17 -18.62 20.47
N ILE A 209 1.93 -18.42 20.02
CA ILE A 209 0.73 -18.87 20.72
C ILE A 209 0.04 -19.97 19.91
N ASN A 210 -0.43 -20.99 20.59
CA ASN A 210 -1.33 -21.97 20.00
C ASN A 210 -2.74 -21.35 19.88
N ILE A 211 -3.13 -20.95 18.66
CA ILE A 211 -4.44 -20.31 18.39
C ILE A 211 -5.63 -21.18 18.83
N LYS A 212 -5.47 -22.52 18.90
CA LYS A 212 -6.51 -23.40 19.45
C LYS A 212 -6.86 -23.05 20.89
N ASP A 213 -5.87 -22.65 21.69
CA ASP A 213 -6.05 -22.33 23.11
C ASP A 213 -6.74 -20.97 23.31
N LEU A 214 -6.78 -20.14 22.27
CA LEU A 214 -7.48 -18.86 22.24
C LEU A 214 -8.95 -18.98 21.79
N THR A 215 -9.34 -20.16 21.31
CA THR A 215 -10.66 -20.36 20.72
C THR A 215 -11.69 -20.57 21.83
N PRO A 216 -12.75 -19.75 21.92
CA PRO A 216 -13.75 -19.84 22.98
C PRO A 216 -14.39 -21.22 23.10
N GLN A 217 -14.70 -21.62 24.33
CA GLN A 217 -15.25 -22.94 24.64
C GLN A 217 -16.77 -22.93 24.42
N GLY A 218 -17.20 -23.40 23.24
CA GLY A 218 -18.62 -23.54 22.94
C GLY A 218 -18.89 -24.16 21.58
N GLU A 219 -20.16 -24.23 21.20
CA GLU A 219 -20.59 -24.56 19.84
C GLU A 219 -21.11 -23.29 19.19
N PHE A 220 -20.29 -22.73 18.29
CA PHE A 220 -20.59 -21.52 17.54
C PHE A 220 -20.57 -21.79 16.04
N SER A 221 -21.25 -20.95 15.26
CA SER A 221 -21.28 -21.08 13.80
C SER A 221 -19.91 -20.84 13.18
N TYR A 222 -19.13 -19.95 13.78
CA TYR A 222 -17.70 -19.74 13.52
C TYR A 222 -17.09 -18.98 14.69
N TYR A 223 -15.77 -18.93 14.70
CA TYR A 223 -14.94 -18.29 15.71
C TYR A 223 -14.15 -17.18 15.04
N GLY A 224 -13.60 -16.28 15.84
CA GLY A 224 -12.70 -15.28 15.31
C GLY A 224 -11.93 -14.54 16.39
N PHE A 225 -10.98 -13.74 15.92
CA PHE A 225 -10.35 -12.75 16.76
C PHE A 225 -10.07 -11.47 15.99
N ILE A 226 -10.08 -10.37 16.73
CA ILE A 226 -9.74 -9.03 16.26
C ILE A 226 -8.62 -8.50 17.12
N PHE A 227 -7.61 -7.94 16.47
CA PHE A 227 -6.49 -7.26 17.11
C PHE A 227 -6.46 -5.80 16.66
N SER A 228 -6.22 -4.90 17.61
CA SER A 228 -5.96 -3.48 17.35
C SER A 228 -4.47 -3.22 17.42
N GLY A 229 -3.91 -2.64 16.36
CA GLY A 229 -2.49 -2.32 16.31
C GLY A 229 -2.07 -1.13 17.14
N GLU A 230 -3.01 -0.32 17.65
CA GLU A 230 -2.70 0.86 18.45
C GLU A 230 -2.40 0.48 19.90
N TRP A 231 -1.32 1.03 20.45
CA TRP A 231 -1.05 1.00 21.88
C TRP A 231 -2.13 1.78 22.65
N THR A 232 -2.79 1.14 23.61
CA THR A 232 -3.95 1.73 24.29
C THR A 232 -3.91 1.56 25.80
N ASN A 233 -4.73 2.37 26.48
CA ASN A 233 -5.11 2.17 27.88
C ASN A 233 -6.33 1.24 27.92
N PHE A 234 -6.10 -0.06 28.10
CA PHE A 234 -7.17 -1.05 28.18
C PHE A 234 -7.92 -0.92 29.51
N ALA A 235 -9.23 -0.67 29.44
CA ALA A 235 -10.07 -0.35 30.60
C ALA A 235 -11.41 -1.12 30.63
N ILE A 236 -11.57 -2.13 29.78
CA ILE A 236 -12.82 -2.89 29.69
C ILE A 236 -12.93 -3.81 30.91
N LYS A 237 -13.94 -3.57 31.75
CA LYS A 237 -14.19 -4.33 32.98
C LYS A 237 -15.09 -5.56 32.76
N ASP A 238 -15.91 -5.52 31.71
CA ASP A 238 -16.86 -6.57 31.39
C ASP A 238 -16.21 -7.61 30.47
N GLY A 239 -15.65 -8.66 31.06
CA GLY A 239 -15.05 -9.78 30.35
C GLY A 239 -13.80 -10.32 31.05
N GLU A 240 -13.43 -11.55 30.73
CA GLU A 240 -12.19 -12.14 31.24
C GLU A 240 -11.00 -11.56 30.46
N THR A 241 -10.00 -11.10 31.19
CA THR A 241 -8.76 -10.53 30.64
C THR A 241 -7.60 -11.47 30.95
N PHE A 242 -6.76 -11.71 29.96
CA PHE A 242 -5.56 -12.54 30.06
C PHE A 242 -4.35 -11.76 29.56
N ILE A 243 -3.18 -12.05 30.10
CA ILE A 243 -1.89 -11.60 29.60
C ILE A 243 -1.23 -12.76 28.86
N ILE A 244 -0.61 -12.45 27.72
CA ILE A 244 0.25 -13.38 27.01
C ILE A 244 1.71 -12.99 27.26
N GLU A 245 2.41 -13.81 28.03
CA GLU A 245 3.81 -13.63 28.40
C GLU A 245 4.54 -14.97 28.34
N ASP A 246 5.75 -15.00 27.75
CA ASP A 246 6.58 -16.21 27.61
C ASP A 246 5.82 -17.44 27.07
N ASN A 247 5.00 -17.24 26.04
CA ASN A 247 4.15 -18.24 25.40
C ASN A 247 3.10 -18.87 26.35
N LYS A 248 2.78 -18.21 27.45
CA LYS A 248 1.75 -18.63 28.41
C LYS A 248 0.61 -17.63 28.42
N ILE A 249 -0.60 -18.16 28.60
CA ILE A 249 -1.82 -17.39 28.82
C ILE A 249 -2.08 -17.38 30.32
N ILE A 250 -2.07 -16.19 30.92
CA ILE A 250 -2.20 -16.00 32.37
C ILE A 250 -3.43 -15.14 32.64
N PRO A 251 -4.36 -15.55 33.51
CA PRO A 251 -5.48 -14.69 33.91
C PRO A 251 -4.97 -13.40 34.56
N TYR A 252 -5.48 -12.26 34.11
CA TYR A 252 -5.14 -10.96 34.69
C TYR A 252 -6.10 -10.61 35.83
N ALA A 253 -5.55 -10.44 37.03
CA ALA A 253 -6.30 -10.07 38.24
C ALA A 253 -5.89 -8.70 38.81
N GLY A 254 -5.14 -7.91 38.05
CA GLY A 254 -4.70 -6.57 38.47
C GLY A 254 -5.75 -5.47 38.26
N GLU A 255 -5.41 -4.25 38.64
CA GLU A 255 -6.28 -3.08 38.45
C GLU A 255 -6.21 -2.55 37.02
N LEU A 256 -7.37 -2.23 36.46
CA LEU A 256 -7.51 -1.52 35.19
C LEU A 256 -7.58 0.00 35.44
N PRO A 257 -7.05 0.85 34.53
CA PRO A 257 -6.56 0.50 33.20
C PRO A 257 -5.10 0.02 33.17
N ILE A 258 -4.79 -0.84 32.20
CA ILE A 258 -3.44 -1.31 31.91
C ILE A 258 -3.03 -0.90 30.48
N GLU A 259 -1.77 -0.52 30.28
CA GLU A 259 -1.26 -0.12 28.98
C GLU A 259 -0.70 -1.33 28.21
N GLY A 260 -1.01 -1.41 26.92
CA GLY A 260 -0.50 -2.47 26.04
C GLY A 260 -1.25 -2.57 24.73
N TYR A 261 -0.93 -3.62 23.95
CA TYR A 261 -1.74 -4.04 22.81
C TYR A 261 -2.76 -5.08 23.26
N TRP A 262 -3.89 -5.14 22.57
CA TRP A 262 -4.95 -6.08 22.91
C TRP A 262 -5.56 -6.76 21.70
N MET A 263 -6.04 -7.97 21.95
CA MET A 263 -6.83 -8.78 21.04
C MET A 263 -8.09 -9.24 21.77
N ASN A 264 -9.18 -9.39 21.03
CA ASN A 264 -10.39 -10.04 21.50
C ASN A 264 -10.67 -11.26 20.64
N THR A 265 -10.92 -12.40 21.28
CA THR A 265 -11.42 -13.61 20.63
C THR A 265 -12.90 -13.74 20.92
N PHE A 266 -13.66 -14.34 20.01
CA PHE A 266 -15.11 -14.45 20.15
C PHE A 266 -15.68 -15.66 19.39
N GLY A 267 -16.81 -16.16 19.89
CA GLY A 267 -17.68 -17.10 19.18
C GLY A 267 -18.85 -16.37 18.54
N MET A 268 -19.20 -16.72 17.30
CA MET A 268 -20.35 -16.13 16.60
C MET A 268 -21.54 -17.08 16.67
N LYS A 269 -22.58 -16.66 17.39
CA LYS A 269 -23.83 -17.40 17.51
C LYS A 269 -24.82 -16.95 16.44
N GLN A 270 -25.43 -17.92 15.74
CA GLN A 270 -26.47 -17.65 14.78
C GLN A 270 -27.76 -17.17 15.47
N THR A 271 -28.28 -16.03 15.03
CA THR A 271 -29.50 -15.38 15.56
C THR A 271 -30.64 -15.34 14.53
N GLY A 272 -30.39 -15.81 13.32
CA GLY A 272 -31.35 -15.91 12.21
C GLY A 272 -30.71 -16.54 10.98
N GLU A 273 -31.44 -16.63 9.86
CA GLU A 273 -30.92 -17.28 8.64
C GLU A 273 -29.62 -16.66 8.10
N ARG A 274 -29.43 -15.34 8.29
CA ARG A 274 -28.26 -14.60 7.81
C ARG A 274 -27.61 -13.69 8.85
N SER A 275 -28.03 -13.79 10.11
CA SER A 275 -27.52 -12.94 11.20
C SER A 275 -26.78 -13.75 12.24
N ASN A 276 -25.65 -13.21 12.69
CA ASN A 276 -24.86 -13.77 13.78
C ASN A 276 -24.52 -12.63 14.75
N VAL A 277 -24.40 -12.96 16.03
CA VAL A 277 -23.98 -12.04 17.09
C VAL A 277 -22.73 -12.59 17.77
N SER A 278 -21.80 -11.69 18.07
CA SER A 278 -20.59 -12.01 18.83
C SER A 278 -20.93 -12.29 20.28
N THR A 279 -20.46 -13.41 20.80
CA THR A 279 -20.66 -13.85 22.18
C THR A 279 -19.37 -14.46 22.71
N ASP A 280 -19.26 -14.59 24.04
CA ASP A 280 -18.16 -15.31 24.70
C ASP A 280 -16.78 -14.74 24.34
N GLY A 281 -16.62 -13.45 24.65
CA GLY A 281 -15.43 -12.69 24.29
C GLY A 281 -14.37 -12.73 25.40
N HIS A 282 -13.16 -13.17 25.08
CA HIS A 282 -12.00 -13.04 25.97
C HIS A 282 -11.04 -11.97 25.44
N TYR A 283 -10.44 -11.20 26.35
CA TYR A 283 -9.45 -10.20 26.00
C TYR A 283 -8.05 -10.71 26.33
N TYR A 284 -7.13 -10.53 25.40
CA TYR A 284 -5.73 -10.92 25.54
C TYR A 284 -4.84 -9.70 25.35
N LEU A 285 -3.93 -9.48 26.29
CA LEU A 285 -3.00 -8.36 26.29
C LEU A 285 -1.57 -8.82 25.97
N PHE A 286 -0.86 -7.98 25.21
CA PHE A 286 0.53 -8.19 24.80
C PHE A 286 1.38 -7.00 25.18
N ASP A 287 2.66 -7.28 25.46
CA ASP A 287 3.69 -6.27 25.75
C ASP A 287 3.18 -5.23 26.78
N VAL A 288 2.66 -5.70 27.90
CA VAL A 288 1.96 -4.85 28.89
C VAL A 288 2.90 -4.02 29.76
N GLN A 289 2.45 -2.84 30.17
CA GLN A 289 3.08 -2.02 31.19
C GLN A 289 2.06 -1.67 32.28
N SER A 290 2.33 -2.09 33.52
CA SER A 290 1.59 -1.61 34.70
C SER A 290 2.12 -0.24 35.10
N LYS A 291 1.21 0.68 35.45
CA LYS A 291 1.57 1.95 36.10
C LYS A 291 2.02 1.75 37.53
#